data_AF-A0A7H8XFW6-F1
#
_entry.id   AF-A0A7H8XFW6-F1
#
_cell.length_a   1.000
_cell.length_b   1.000
_cell.length_c   1.000
_cell.angle_alpha   90.00
_cell.angle_beta   90.00
_cell.angle_gamma   90.00
#
_symmetry.space_group_name_H-M   'P 1'
#
loop_
_entity.id
_entity.type
_entity.pdbx_description
1 polymer ?
#
loop_
_entity_poly.entity_id
_entity_poly.type
_entity_poly.pdbx_seq_one_letter_code
_entity_poly.pdbx_strand_id
1 'polypeptide(L)'
;MAPHPPRYAGGPCFVCGAPWPCFERQLSTLVEFAGRGELLVAYMGDWYRLGVEERQRRGLPPDPGMELRHLGWLDMVLPAQGEQRSGDV
;
A
#
# COMPACT_ATOMS: atom_id res chain seq x y z
N MET A 1 -15.41 0.57 -9.24
CA MET A 1 -14.58 -0.66 -9.22
C MET A 1 -15.01 -1.52 -8.05
N ALA A 2 -15.08 -2.84 -8.22
CA ALA A 2 -15.34 -3.74 -7.09
C ALA A 2 -14.19 -3.66 -6.08
N PRO A 3 -14.43 -3.83 -4.76
CA PRO A 3 -13.34 -3.83 -3.78
C PRO A 3 -12.42 -5.03 -4.00
N HIS A 4 -11.10 -4.82 -3.94
CA HIS A 4 -10.06 -5.86 -3.99
C HIS A 4 -9.45 -6.10 -2.59
N PRO A 5 -10.18 -6.72 -1.63
CA PRO A 5 -9.64 -6.96 -0.29
C PRO A 5 -8.61 -8.11 -0.29
N PRO A 6 -7.71 -8.14 0.69
CA PRO A 6 -6.85 -9.31 0.92
C PRO A 6 -7.65 -10.46 1.55
N ARG A 7 -7.26 -11.72 1.29
CA ARG A 7 -7.83 -12.89 2.01
C ARG A 7 -7.45 -12.91 3.49
N TYR A 8 -6.26 -12.38 3.77
CA TYR A 8 -5.67 -12.13 5.09
C TYR A 8 -4.47 -11.19 4.86
N ALA A 9 -3.97 -10.50 5.89
CA ALA A 9 -2.85 -9.59 5.74
C ALA A 9 -1.61 -10.29 5.14
N GLY A 10 -1.00 -9.71 4.10
CA GLY A 10 0.14 -10.33 3.40
C GLY A 10 -0.21 -11.57 2.54
N GLY A 11 -1.50 -11.84 2.35
CA GLY A 11 -2.04 -12.89 1.48
C GLY A 11 -2.39 -12.40 0.08
N PRO A 12 -2.99 -13.27 -0.75
CA PRO A 12 -3.48 -12.88 -2.07
C PRO A 12 -4.76 -12.04 -1.97
N CYS A 13 -5.06 -11.30 -3.04
CA CYS A 13 -6.34 -10.64 -3.26
C CYS A 13 -7.47 -11.68 -3.31
N PHE A 14 -8.57 -11.42 -2.63
CA PHE A 14 -9.73 -12.31 -2.64
C PHE A 14 -10.37 -12.43 -4.04
N VAL A 15 -10.34 -11.34 -4.82
CA VAL A 15 -11.00 -11.22 -6.12
C VAL A 15 -10.17 -11.80 -7.26
N CYS A 16 -8.92 -11.36 -7.43
CA CYS A 16 -8.10 -11.73 -8.58
C CYS A 16 -7.01 -12.76 -8.26
N GLY A 17 -6.81 -13.15 -7.00
CA GLY A 17 -5.79 -14.12 -6.59
C GLY A 17 -4.34 -13.63 -6.63
N ALA A 18 -4.07 -12.47 -7.23
CA ALA A 18 -2.74 -11.87 -7.25
C ALA A 18 -2.26 -11.50 -5.83
N PRO A 19 -0.95 -11.44 -5.55
CA PRO A 19 -0.43 -10.96 -4.28
C PRO A 19 -1.00 -9.59 -3.93
N TRP A 20 -1.45 -9.41 -2.68
CA TRP A 20 -2.03 -8.16 -2.25
C TRP A 20 -0.93 -7.18 -1.76
N PRO A 21 -1.08 -5.86 -1.98
CA PRO A 21 -2.09 -5.23 -2.84
C PRO A 21 -1.83 -5.56 -4.32
N CYS A 22 -2.90 -5.92 -5.05
CA CYS A 22 -2.85 -6.05 -6.50
C CYS A 22 -2.95 -4.68 -7.17
N PHE A 23 -2.63 -4.59 -8.46
CA PHE A 23 -2.67 -3.33 -9.22
C PHE A 23 -3.98 -2.56 -9.06
N GLU A 24 -5.14 -3.24 -9.20
CA GLU A 24 -6.46 -2.61 -8.99
C GLU A 24 -6.64 -2.06 -7.58
N ARG A 25 -6.10 -2.73 -6.56
CA ARG A 25 -6.14 -2.20 -5.20
C ARG A 25 -5.25 -0.98 -5.09
N GLN A 26 -4.03 -0.99 -5.64
CA GLN A 26 -3.12 0.16 -5.62
C GLN A 26 -3.78 1.38 -6.26
N LEU A 27 -4.39 1.23 -7.45
CA LEU A 27 -5.16 2.28 -8.12
C LEU A 27 -6.33 2.79 -7.26
N SER A 28 -7.11 1.88 -6.67
CA SER A 28 -8.24 2.30 -5.81
C SER A 28 -7.79 3.05 -4.56
N THR A 29 -6.66 2.66 -3.96
CA THR A 29 -6.11 3.34 -2.77
C THR A 29 -5.60 4.74 -3.13
N LEU A 30 -5.03 4.93 -4.32
CA LEU A 30 -4.65 6.27 -4.81
C LEU A 30 -5.84 7.22 -4.90
N VAL A 31 -6.95 6.75 -5.45
CA VAL A 31 -8.20 7.53 -5.52
C VAL A 31 -8.77 7.77 -4.12
N GLU A 32 -8.78 6.75 -3.27
CA GLU A 32 -9.27 6.82 -1.89
C GLU A 32 -8.52 7.88 -1.08
N PHE A 33 -7.20 7.99 -1.25
CA PHE A 33 -6.35 8.90 -0.48
C PHE A 33 -5.87 10.13 -1.26
N ALA A 34 -6.57 10.52 -2.34
CA ALA A 34 -6.21 11.71 -3.11
C ALA A 34 -6.08 12.96 -2.20
N GLY A 35 -4.94 13.66 -2.29
CA GLY A 35 -4.61 14.81 -1.44
C GLY A 35 -4.27 14.49 0.02
N ARG A 36 -4.25 13.20 0.41
CA ARG A 36 -4.04 12.73 1.78
C ARG A 36 -2.85 11.76 1.87
N GLY A 37 -1.71 12.21 1.35
CA GLY A 37 -0.51 11.39 1.17
C GLY A 37 0.03 10.76 2.46
N GLU A 38 0.07 11.51 3.57
CA GLU A 38 0.53 10.98 4.85
C GLU A 38 -0.35 9.82 5.36
N LEU A 39 -1.67 9.93 5.17
CA LEU A 39 -2.60 8.87 5.53
C LEU A 39 -2.45 7.65 4.62
N LEU A 40 -2.12 7.85 3.33
CA LEU A 40 -1.81 6.76 2.41
C LEU A 40 -0.56 5.99 2.88
N VAL A 41 0.51 6.70 3.25
CA VAL A 41 1.75 6.09 3.75
C VAL A 41 1.48 5.28 5.01
N ALA A 42 0.78 5.87 5.99
CA ALA A 42 0.43 5.18 7.23
C ALA A 42 -0.41 3.92 6.94
N TYR A 43 -1.44 4.06 6.09
CA TYR A 43 -2.32 2.95 5.71
C TYR A 43 -1.56 1.80 5.04
N MET A 44 -0.71 2.10 4.06
CA MET A 44 0.06 1.06 3.35
C MET A 44 1.17 0.45 4.22
N GLY A 45 1.78 1.26 5.10
CA GLY A 45 2.76 0.81 6.09
C GLY A 45 2.16 -0.16 7.11
N ASP A 46 0.96 0.13 7.61
CA ASP A 46 0.25 -0.77 8.53
C ASP A 46 -0.07 -2.11 7.88
N TRP A 47 -0.53 -2.11 6.62
CA TRP A 47 -0.77 -3.35 5.90
C TRP A 47 0.50 -4.15 5.62
N TYR A 48 1.62 -3.48 5.33
CA TYR A 48 2.93 -4.13 5.20
C TYR A 48 3.32 -4.83 6.51
N ARG A 49 3.27 -4.10 7.63
CA ARG A 49 3.59 -4.63 8.96
C ARG A 49 2.70 -5.83 9.32
N LEU A 50 1.38 -5.69 9.18
CA LEU A 50 0.42 -6.77 9.42
C LEU A 50 0.68 -7.98 8.51
N GLY A 51 1.09 -7.75 7.26
CA GLY A 51 1.43 -8.82 6.33
C GLY A 51 2.67 -9.61 6.73
N VAL A 52 3.71 -8.93 7.21
CA VAL A 52 4.92 -9.58 7.74
C VAL A 52 4.58 -10.41 8.99
N GLU A 53 3.87 -9.82 9.95
CA GLU A 53 3.45 -10.49 11.18
C GLU A 53 2.59 -11.74 10.92
N GLU A 54 1.60 -11.62 10.02
CA GLU A 54 0.69 -12.71 9.71
C GLU A 54 1.39 -13.87 8.99
N ARG A 55 2.38 -13.59 8.13
CA ARG A 55 3.18 -14.64 7.50
C ARG A 55 4.06 -15.36 8.52
N GLN A 56 4.71 -14.62 9.42
CA GLN A 56 5.49 -15.20 10.51
C GLN A 56 4.61 -16.12 11.38
N ARG A 57 3.44 -15.63 11.79
CA ARG A 57 2.47 -16.40 12.60
C ARG A 57 2.02 -17.70 11.92
N ARG A 58 1.95 -17.72 10.59
CA ARG A 58 1.57 -18.89 9.78
C ARG A 58 2.75 -19.80 9.42
N GLY A 59 3.99 -19.44 9.75
CA GLY A 59 5.18 -20.19 9.30
C GLY A 59 5.39 -20.16 7.78
N LEU A 60 4.89 -19.12 7.10
CA LEU A 60 5.09 -18.95 5.67
C LEU A 60 6.49 -18.39 5.37
N PRO A 61 7.11 -18.73 4.23
CA PRO A 61 8.39 -18.14 3.85
C PRO A 61 8.26 -16.61 3.68
N PRO A 62 9.34 -15.84 3.84
CA PRO A 62 9.36 -14.42 3.51
C PRO A 62 8.88 -14.18 2.07
N ASP A 63 8.12 -13.10 1.87
CA ASP A 63 7.71 -12.64 0.54
C ASP A 63 8.60 -11.47 0.13
N PRO A 64 9.61 -11.69 -0.72
CA PRO A 64 10.58 -10.65 -1.06
C PRO A 64 9.95 -9.49 -1.86
N GLY A 65 8.78 -9.69 -2.46
CA GLY A 65 8.07 -8.64 -3.19
C GLY A 65 7.11 -7.84 -2.32
N MET A 66 6.92 -8.19 -1.04
CA MET A 66 5.89 -7.58 -0.21
C MET A 66 6.12 -6.08 0.00
N GLU A 67 7.34 -5.69 0.37
CA GLU A 67 7.72 -4.29 0.59
C GLU A 67 7.47 -3.45 -0.67
N LEU A 68 8.00 -3.90 -1.82
CA LEU A 68 7.85 -3.21 -3.10
C LEU A 68 6.38 -2.99 -3.48
N ARG A 69 5.52 -3.98 -3.28
CA ARG A 69 4.07 -3.86 -3.60
C ARG A 69 3.32 -2.92 -2.66
N HIS A 70 3.76 -2.75 -1.42
CA HIS A 70 3.11 -1.88 -0.45
C HIS A 70 3.64 -0.45 -0.50
N LEU A 71 4.96 -0.29 -0.59
CA LEU A 71 5.65 0.98 -0.34
C LEU A 71 6.35 1.55 -1.58
N GLY A 72 6.89 0.69 -2.45
CA GLY A 72 7.82 1.14 -3.50
C GLY A 72 7.21 1.95 -4.64
N TRP A 73 5.89 2.12 -4.68
CA TRP A 73 5.21 3.02 -5.62
C TRP A 73 4.75 4.34 -4.97
N LEU A 74 4.86 4.47 -3.64
CA LEU A 74 4.41 5.66 -2.91
C LEU A 74 5.25 6.90 -3.28
N ASP A 75 6.56 6.73 -3.46
CA ASP A 75 7.46 7.84 -3.84
C ASP A 75 7.13 8.44 -5.21
N MET A 76 6.50 7.68 -6.11
CA MET A 76 6.11 8.16 -7.43
C MET A 76 4.80 8.98 -7.41
N VAL A 77 3.98 8.82 -6.38
CA VAL A 77 2.61 9.34 -6.33
C VAL A 77 2.42 10.40 -5.25
N LEU A 78 3.35 10.48 -4.30
CA LEU A 78 3.39 11.54 -3.31
C LEU A 78 4.18 12.71 -3.88
N PRO A 79 3.65 13.94 -3.84
CA PRO A 79 4.42 15.11 -4.24
C PRO A 79 5.68 15.21 -3.37
N ALA A 80 6.81 15.59 -3.97
CA ALA A 80 8.02 15.91 -3.22
C ALA A 80 7.65 17.00 -2.20
N GLN A 81 7.77 16.68 -0.91
CA GLN A 81 7.53 17.63 0.16
C GLN A 81 8.66 18.68 0.15
N GLY A 82 8.57 19.67 -0.73
CA GLY A 82 9.65 20.64 -0.92
C GLY A 82 9.31 21.95 -1.58
N GLU A 83 8.15 22.10 -2.24
CA GLU A 83 7.93 23.29 -3.09
C GLU A 83 6.56 23.94 -2.88
N GLN A 84 6.19 24.23 -1.62
CA GLN A 84 5.06 25.11 -1.30
C GLN A 84 5.10 25.65 0.14
N ARG A 85 6.00 26.62 0.40
CA ARG A 85 5.77 27.84 1.22
C ARG A 85 7.05 28.69 1.29
N SER A 86 7.34 29.43 0.22
CA SER A 86 8.02 30.73 0.35
C SER A 86 7.61 31.57 -0.85
N GLY A 87 6.55 32.32 -0.67
CA GLY A 87 5.89 33.06 -1.74
C GLY A 87 4.51 33.45 -1.29
N ASP A 88 4.44 34.28 -0.26
CA ASP A 88 3.47 35.37 -0.21
C ASP A 88 4.07 36.51 0.64
N VAL A 89 3.89 37.70 0.08
CA VAL A 89 4.52 39.01 0.30
C VAL A 89 4.41 39.54 1.72
#